data_AF-A0A1Q8W362-F1
#
_entry.id   AF-A0A1Q8W362-F1
#
_cell.length_a   1.000
_cell.length_b   1.000
_cell.length_c   1.000
_cell.angle_alpha   90.00
_cell.angle_beta   90.00
_cell.angle_gamma   90.00
#
_symmetry.space_group_name_H-M   'P 1'
#
loop_
_entity.id
_entity.type
_entity.pdbx_description
1 polymer ?
#
loop_
_entity_poly.entity_id
_entity_poly.type
_entity_poly.pdbx_seq_one_letter_code
_entity_poly.pdbx_strand_id
1 'polypeptide(L)'
;MAGRGPQPKDPSKRARRNKDPEPLKVLPAVPVTQPRLPTIYVDVTDDDGTVHKKRFHWPAITERWWRMWAESPLSTDYTDVDWAFLMDTALLHARYWKGDVRLGPELRLRVAKFGATPEDRARLRITFAVADSAEAGGPVEVAEPAATSGSRSRARSKVLRVVD
;
A
#
# COMPACT_ATOMS: atom_id res chain seq x y z
N MET A 1 -19.91 -29.10 31.75
CA MET A 1 -20.75 -27.90 31.56
C MET A 1 -19.83 -26.68 31.49
N ALA A 2 -19.48 -26.21 30.29
CA ALA A 2 -18.56 -25.07 30.14
C ALA A 2 -19.31 -23.76 30.40
N GLY A 3 -18.82 -22.97 31.36
CA GLY A 3 -19.42 -21.71 31.76
C GLY A 3 -19.32 -20.66 30.66
N ARG A 4 -20.45 -20.09 30.26
CA ARG A 4 -20.47 -18.83 29.50
C ARG A 4 -19.84 -17.76 30.38
N GLY A 5 -18.76 -17.14 29.92
CA GLY A 5 -18.11 -16.04 30.61
C GLY A 5 -19.09 -14.88 30.87
N PRO A 6 -18.76 -13.95 31.80
CA PRO A 6 -19.63 -12.85 32.16
C PRO A 6 -20.08 -12.04 30.95
N GLN A 7 -21.37 -11.71 30.90
CA GLN A 7 -21.94 -10.92 29.81
C GLN A 7 -21.24 -9.55 29.71
N PRO A 8 -20.90 -9.07 28.50
CA PRO A 8 -20.25 -7.78 28.33
C PRO A 8 -21.03 -6.65 29.01
N LYS A 9 -20.32 -5.81 29.77
CA LYS A 9 -20.93 -4.70 30.54
C LYS A 9 -21.67 -3.74 29.61
N ASP A 10 -22.83 -3.24 30.05
CA ASP A 10 -23.62 -2.23 29.35
C ASP A 10 -22.72 -1.06 28.88
N PRO A 11 -22.74 -0.69 27.58
CA PRO A 11 -21.92 0.39 27.01
C PRO A 11 -22.00 1.71 27.79
N SER A 12 -23.19 2.03 28.33
CA SER A 12 -23.43 3.26 29.12
C SER A 12 -22.73 3.28 30.49
N LYS A 13 -22.29 2.11 30.98
CA LYS A 13 -21.68 1.92 32.32
C LYS A 13 -20.18 1.57 32.24
N ARG A 14 -19.56 1.72 31.08
CA ARG A 14 -18.14 1.41 30.87
C ARG A 14 -17.27 2.61 31.27
N ALA A 15 -16.23 2.34 32.08
CA ALA A 15 -15.26 3.35 32.49
C ALA A 15 -14.40 3.86 31.30
N ARG A 16 -14.22 3.03 30.27
CA ARG A 16 -13.60 3.44 29.01
C ARG A 16 -14.68 3.87 28.03
N ARG A 17 -14.59 5.12 27.59
CA ARG A 17 -15.46 5.74 26.59
C ARG A 17 -14.95 5.52 25.16
N ASN A 18 -14.23 4.43 24.90
CA ASN A 18 -13.87 4.09 23.53
C ASN A 18 -15.18 3.77 22.81
N LYS A 19 -15.47 4.55 21.77
CA LYS A 19 -16.61 4.33 20.88
C LYS A 19 -16.55 2.89 20.39
N ASP A 20 -17.67 2.17 20.49
CA ASP A 20 -17.76 0.84 19.90
C ASP A 20 -17.44 0.95 18.40
N PRO A 21 -16.74 -0.06 17.82
CA PRO A 21 -16.38 -0.03 16.41
C PRO A 21 -17.66 0.07 15.57
N GLU A 22 -17.70 1.07 14.69
CA GLU A 22 -18.82 1.23 13.76
C GLU A 22 -18.96 -0.03 12.90
N PRO A 23 -20.19 -0.49 12.63
CA PRO A 23 -20.41 -1.68 11.83
C PRO A 23 -19.76 -1.53 10.44
N LEU A 24 -19.03 -2.58 10.03
CA LEU A 24 -18.31 -2.60 8.76
C LEU A 24 -19.30 -2.48 7.60
N LYS A 25 -19.12 -1.46 6.76
CA LYS A 25 -19.84 -1.32 5.50
C LYS A 25 -19.21 -2.23 4.46
N VAL A 26 -19.90 -3.31 4.12
CA VAL A 26 -19.47 -4.24 3.06
C VAL A 26 -20.00 -3.74 1.72
N LEU A 27 -19.10 -3.43 0.79
CA LEU A 27 -19.41 -3.13 -0.60
C LEU A 27 -18.88 -4.27 -1.48
N PRO A 28 -19.61 -4.68 -2.53
CA PRO A 28 -19.09 -5.67 -3.47
C PRO A 28 -17.89 -5.07 -4.22
N ALA A 29 -16.74 -5.75 -4.17
CA ALA A 29 -15.61 -5.44 -5.04
C ALA A 29 -15.91 -6.01 -6.44
N VAL A 30 -15.78 -5.17 -7.47
CA VAL A 30 -15.81 -5.61 -8.86
C VAL A 30 -14.38 -5.48 -9.38
N PRO A 31 -13.62 -6.58 -9.44
CA PRO A 31 -12.28 -6.55 -9.98
C PRO A 31 -12.32 -6.15 -11.46
N VAL A 32 -11.36 -5.34 -11.87
CA VAL A 32 -11.26 -4.83 -13.25
C VAL A 32 -9.87 -5.07 -13.79
N THR A 33 -9.79 -5.30 -15.10
CA THR A 33 -8.51 -5.45 -15.77
C THR A 33 -7.75 -4.13 -15.75
N GLN A 34 -6.42 -4.22 -15.65
CA GLN A 34 -5.53 -3.06 -15.70
C GLN A 34 -5.80 -2.22 -16.97
N PRO A 35 -6.05 -0.90 -16.82
CA PRO A 35 -6.21 -0.01 -17.96
C PRO A 35 -4.86 0.26 -18.64
N ARG A 36 -4.93 0.68 -19.91
CA ARG A 36 -3.73 1.17 -20.61
C ARG A 36 -3.28 2.50 -20.01
N LEU A 37 -1.97 2.75 -20.03
CA LEU A 37 -1.44 4.05 -19.65
C LEU A 37 -2.05 5.15 -20.55
N PRO A 38 -2.45 6.28 -19.97
CA PRO A 38 -3.18 7.31 -20.69
C PRO A 38 -2.25 8.06 -21.65
N THR A 39 -2.83 8.57 -22.73
CA THR A 39 -2.14 9.54 -23.59
C THR A 39 -2.23 10.91 -22.94
N ILE A 40 -1.10 11.40 -22.43
CA ILE A 40 -0.99 12.71 -21.79
C ILE A 40 -0.27 13.67 -22.74
N TYR A 41 -0.64 14.95 -22.70
CA TYR A 41 0.09 16.03 -23.35
C TYR A 41 0.69 16.95 -22.29
N VAL A 42 1.93 17.36 -22.49
CA VAL A 42 2.64 18.31 -21.63
C VAL A 42 3.01 19.53 -22.44
N ASP A 43 2.94 20.68 -21.80
CA ASP A 43 3.40 21.94 -22.38
C ASP A 43 4.93 21.96 -22.32
N VAL A 44 5.55 22.20 -23.47
CA VAL A 44 7.00 22.34 -23.63
C VAL A 44 7.26 23.71 -24.21
N THR A 45 8.18 24.43 -23.59
CA THR A 45 8.63 25.74 -24.05
C THR A 45 9.89 25.55 -24.88
N ASP A 46 9.87 26.02 -26.12
CA ASP A 46 11.04 26.08 -26.99
C ASP A 46 12.02 27.18 -26.56
N ASP A 47 13.22 27.15 -27.12
CA ASP A 47 14.25 28.18 -26.89
C ASP A 47 13.76 29.60 -27.25
N ASP A 48 12.80 29.69 -28.18
CA ASP A 48 12.16 30.95 -28.61
C ASP A 48 11.02 31.41 -27.67
N GLY A 49 10.78 30.72 -26.56
CA GLY A 49 9.72 31.05 -25.60
C GLY A 49 8.30 30.63 -26.04
N THR A 50 8.16 29.95 -27.18
CA THR A 50 6.87 29.45 -27.67
C THR A 50 6.48 28.18 -26.93
N VAL A 51 5.24 28.14 -26.42
CA VAL A 51 4.68 26.96 -25.74
C VAL A 51 3.93 26.10 -26.73
N HIS A 52 4.31 24.84 -26.86
CA HIS A 52 3.60 23.85 -27.67
C HIS A 52 3.26 22.60 -26.86
N LYS A 53 2.17 21.92 -27.25
CA LYS A 53 1.75 20.66 -26.62
C LYS A 53 2.52 19.50 -27.21
N LYS A 54 3.33 18.83 -26.40
CA LYS A 54 4.05 17.61 -26.77
C LYS A 54 3.41 16.40 -26.11
N ARG A 55 3.30 15.29 -26.85
CA ARG A 55 2.86 14.02 -26.26
C ARG A 55 3.86 13.59 -25.19
N PHE A 56 3.36 13.29 -24.00
CA PHE A 56 4.18 12.71 -22.94
C PHE A 56 4.52 11.27 -23.29
N HIS A 57 5.80 11.02 -23.51
CA HIS A 57 6.30 9.66 -23.67
C HIS A 57 6.56 9.04 -22.31
N TRP A 58 5.88 7.92 -22.05
CA TRP A 58 6.12 7.09 -20.88
C TRP A 58 7.51 6.46 -20.99
N PRO A 59 8.36 6.57 -19.94
CA PRO A 59 9.62 5.85 -19.91
C PRO A 59 9.39 4.33 -19.97
N ALA A 60 10.21 3.60 -20.73
CA ALA A 60 10.10 2.14 -20.84
C ALA A 60 10.19 1.44 -19.47
N ILE A 61 10.91 2.02 -18.50
CA ILE A 61 10.95 1.52 -17.13
C ILE A 61 9.61 1.66 -16.40
N THR A 62 8.87 2.74 -16.64
CA THR A 62 7.52 2.92 -16.09
C THR A 62 6.52 1.99 -16.74
N GLU A 63 6.63 1.75 -18.05
CA GLU A 63 5.76 0.78 -18.73
C GLU A 63 5.97 -0.64 -18.21
N ARG A 64 7.23 -1.04 -18.00
CA ARG A 64 7.57 -2.33 -17.36
C ARG A 64 7.03 -2.41 -15.93
N TRP A 65 7.21 -1.35 -15.15
CA TRP A 65 6.69 -1.26 -13.78
C TRP A 65 5.15 -1.32 -13.74
N TRP A 66 4.48 -0.68 -14.69
CA TRP A 66 3.02 -0.75 -14.83
C TRP A 66 2.57 -2.18 -15.09
N ARG A 67 3.18 -2.86 -16.06
CA ARG A 67 2.87 -4.25 -16.39
C ARG A 67 3.10 -5.20 -15.22
N MET A 68 4.19 -5.01 -14.46
CA MET A 68 4.47 -5.82 -13.26
C MET A 68 3.33 -5.79 -12.24
N TRP A 69 2.63 -4.66 -12.08
CA TRP A 69 1.46 -4.60 -11.19
C TRP A 69 0.31 -5.47 -11.67
N ALA A 70 0.03 -5.50 -12.97
CA ALA A 70 -0.99 -6.38 -13.56
C ALA A 70 -0.64 -7.86 -13.43
N GLU A 71 0.66 -8.20 -13.52
CA GLU A 71 1.13 -9.59 -13.40
C GLU A 71 1.20 -10.06 -11.93
N SER A 72 1.15 -9.12 -10.98
CA SER A 72 1.25 -9.43 -9.56
C SER A 72 -0.06 -10.02 -9.02
N PRO A 73 -0.01 -11.10 -8.22
CA PRO A 73 -1.19 -11.65 -7.54
C PRO A 73 -1.88 -10.64 -6.61
N LEU A 74 -1.16 -9.59 -6.20
CA LEU A 74 -1.70 -8.49 -5.40
C LEU A 74 -2.85 -7.75 -6.10
N SER A 75 -2.87 -7.75 -7.43
CA SER A 75 -3.84 -7.02 -8.23
C SER A 75 -5.14 -7.76 -8.52
N THR A 76 -5.27 -9.01 -8.04
CA THR A 76 -6.42 -9.90 -8.32
C THR A 76 -7.77 -9.25 -7.99
N ASP A 77 -7.81 -8.49 -6.89
CA ASP A 77 -9.05 -7.87 -6.38
C ASP A 77 -9.12 -6.36 -6.66
N TYR A 78 -8.24 -5.82 -7.51
CA TYR A 78 -8.19 -4.38 -7.77
C TYR A 78 -9.42 -3.88 -8.53
N THR A 79 -9.99 -2.81 -7.99
CA THR A 79 -11.11 -2.08 -8.58
C THR A 79 -10.62 -0.88 -9.41
N ASP A 80 -11.55 -0.16 -10.05
CA ASP A 80 -11.23 1.03 -10.83
C ASP A 80 -10.47 2.09 -10.01
N VAL A 81 -10.80 2.22 -8.72
CA VAL A 81 -10.20 3.18 -7.81
C VAL A 81 -8.73 2.83 -7.55
N ASP A 82 -8.44 1.55 -7.39
CA ASP A 82 -7.07 1.05 -7.17
C ASP A 82 -6.20 1.30 -8.40
N TRP A 83 -6.73 0.98 -9.59
CA TRP A 83 -6.05 1.26 -10.86
C TRP A 83 -5.87 2.74 -11.12
N ALA A 84 -6.87 3.57 -10.83
CA ALA A 84 -6.76 5.02 -10.96
C ALA A 84 -5.66 5.58 -10.05
N PHE A 85 -5.60 5.12 -8.80
CA PHE A 85 -4.57 5.54 -7.86
C PHE A 85 -3.16 5.08 -8.30
N LEU A 86 -3.03 3.85 -8.81
CA LEU A 86 -1.76 3.37 -9.36
C LEU A 86 -1.38 4.13 -10.63
N MET A 87 -2.34 4.55 -11.44
CA MET A 87 -2.09 5.33 -12.66
C MET A 87 -1.49 6.71 -12.34
N ASP A 88 -2.01 7.40 -11.32
CA ASP A 88 -1.38 8.62 -10.80
C ASP A 88 0.04 8.33 -10.29
N THR A 89 0.21 7.20 -9.60
CA THR A 89 1.52 6.75 -9.10
C THR A 89 2.50 6.46 -10.25
N ALA A 90 2.01 5.95 -11.38
CA ALA A 90 2.81 5.74 -12.59
C ALA A 90 3.39 7.07 -13.12
N LEU A 91 2.60 8.15 -13.09
CA LEU A 91 3.08 9.47 -13.52
C LEU A 91 4.21 9.96 -12.60
N LEU A 92 4.07 9.78 -11.28
CA LEU A 92 5.13 10.10 -10.32
C LEU A 92 6.39 9.26 -10.56
N HIS A 93 6.23 7.95 -10.79
CA HIS A 93 7.33 7.06 -11.15
C HIS A 93 8.03 7.53 -12.44
N ALA A 94 7.29 7.88 -13.48
CA ALA A 94 7.85 8.39 -14.72
C ALA A 94 8.65 9.69 -14.54
N ARG A 95 8.12 10.63 -13.73
CA ARG A 95 8.82 11.88 -13.43
C ARG A 95 10.08 11.67 -12.59
N TYR A 96 10.01 10.77 -11.61
CA TYR A 96 11.17 10.38 -10.80
C TYR A 96 12.30 9.84 -11.68
N TRP A 97 12.00 8.91 -12.59
CA TRP A 97 12.99 8.37 -13.53
C TRP A 97 13.48 9.36 -14.59
N LYS A 98 12.73 10.44 -14.85
CA LYS A 98 13.17 11.57 -15.68
C LYS A 98 14.03 12.58 -14.92
N GLY A 99 14.30 12.36 -13.63
CA GLY A 99 15.22 13.17 -12.82
C GLY A 99 14.58 13.96 -11.67
N ASP A 100 13.25 13.93 -11.51
CA ASP A 100 12.56 14.59 -10.40
C ASP A 100 12.64 13.76 -9.11
N VAL A 101 13.86 13.67 -8.55
CA VAL A 101 14.18 12.81 -7.39
C VAL A 101 13.39 13.17 -6.13
N ARG A 102 12.84 14.39 -6.06
CA ARG A 102 12.03 14.88 -4.94
C ARG A 102 10.73 14.10 -4.77
N LEU A 103 10.27 13.42 -5.82
CA LEU A 103 9.06 12.59 -5.79
C LEU A 103 9.27 11.23 -5.12
N GLY A 104 10.51 10.83 -4.84
CA GLY A 104 10.85 9.53 -4.26
C GLY A 104 10.08 9.19 -2.97
N PRO A 105 10.02 10.09 -1.96
CA PRO A 105 9.27 9.84 -0.73
C PRO A 105 7.77 9.60 -0.96
N GLU A 106 7.13 10.40 -1.80
CA GLU A 106 5.71 10.26 -2.13
C GLU A 106 5.45 8.97 -2.91
N LEU A 107 6.29 8.67 -3.91
CA LEU A 107 6.24 7.42 -4.67
C LEU A 107 6.29 6.21 -3.73
N ARG A 108 7.22 6.19 -2.78
CA ARG A 108 7.34 5.13 -1.78
C ARG A 108 6.07 4.98 -0.93
N LEU A 109 5.49 6.08 -0.46
CA LEU A 109 4.27 6.05 0.36
C LEU A 109 3.04 5.55 -0.40
N ARG A 110 2.93 5.91 -1.68
CA ARG A 110 1.83 5.43 -2.55
C ARG A 110 1.94 3.94 -2.83
N VAL A 111 3.13 3.51 -3.23
CA VAL A 111 3.45 2.13 -3.58
C VAL A 111 3.34 1.19 -2.37
N ALA A 112 3.64 1.68 -1.16
CA ALA A 112 3.47 0.95 0.09
C ALA A 112 2.01 0.55 0.39
N LYS A 113 1.03 1.34 -0.06
CA LYS A 113 -0.41 1.03 0.14
C LYS A 113 -0.83 -0.28 -0.54
N PHE A 114 -0.05 -0.73 -1.52
CA PHE A 114 -0.32 -1.92 -2.32
C PHE A 114 0.65 -3.08 -2.03
N GLY A 115 1.47 -3.00 -0.98
CA GLY A 115 2.32 -4.13 -0.60
C GLY A 115 3.52 -4.35 -1.53
N ALA A 116 4.09 -3.30 -2.10
CA ALA A 116 5.20 -3.46 -3.05
C ALA A 116 6.46 -4.03 -2.40
N THR A 117 6.76 -3.66 -1.15
CA THR A 117 7.90 -4.21 -0.40
C THR A 117 7.46 -5.33 0.55
N PRO A 118 8.37 -6.23 0.98
CA PRO A 118 8.06 -7.23 2.00
C PRO A 118 7.57 -6.61 3.31
N GLU A 119 8.13 -5.46 3.71
CA GLU A 119 7.69 -4.72 4.90
C GLU A 119 6.24 -4.25 4.76
N ASP A 120 5.88 -3.72 3.59
CA ASP A 120 4.51 -3.27 3.31
C ASP A 120 3.54 -4.45 3.30
N ARG A 121 3.93 -5.60 2.73
CA ARG A 121 3.10 -6.81 2.76
C ARG A 121 2.89 -7.32 4.19
N ALA A 122 3.95 -7.34 5.00
CA ALA A 122 3.83 -7.72 6.40
C ALA A 122 2.89 -6.76 7.16
N ARG A 123 2.97 -5.45 6.90
CA ARG A 123 2.05 -4.44 7.46
C ARG A 123 0.60 -4.67 7.03
N LEU A 124 0.39 -5.03 5.76
CA LEU A 124 -0.94 -5.33 5.21
C LEU A 124 -1.44 -6.74 5.53
N ARG A 125 -0.62 -7.56 6.22
CA ARG A 125 -0.90 -8.98 6.52
C ARG A 125 -1.14 -9.83 5.27
N ILE A 126 -0.36 -9.54 4.22
CA ILE A 126 -0.39 -10.29 2.96
C ILE A 126 0.74 -11.32 2.98
N THR A 127 0.38 -12.60 2.79
CA THR A 127 1.33 -13.71 2.67
C THR A 127 1.13 -14.38 1.31
N PHE A 128 2.21 -14.55 0.55
CA PHE A 128 2.18 -15.40 -0.63
C PHE A 128 2.23 -16.86 -0.18
N ALA A 129 1.23 -17.65 -0.57
CA ALA A 129 1.31 -19.09 -0.42
C ALA A 129 2.43 -19.60 -1.34
N VAL A 130 3.50 -20.15 -0.75
CA VAL A 130 4.44 -20.98 -1.50
C VAL A 130 3.78 -22.35 -1.58
N ALA A 131 3.41 -22.78 -2.80
CA ALA A 131 2.97 -24.14 -3.01
C ALA A 131 4.20 -25.05 -2.83
N ASP A 132 4.39 -25.58 -1.61
CA ASP A 132 5.31 -26.69 -1.42
C ASP A 132 4.81 -27.86 -2.27
N SER A 133 5.63 -28.26 -3.23
CA SER A 133 5.39 -29.44 -4.05
C SER A 133 5.70 -30.67 -3.20
N ALA A 134 4.75 -31.13 -2.38
CA ALA A 134 4.60 -32.53 -1.96
C ALA A 134 3.37 -32.72 -1.05
N GLU A 135 2.36 -33.40 -1.61
CA GLU A 135 1.50 -34.43 -1.00
C GLU A 135 0.82 -34.25 0.38
N ALA A 136 -0.44 -34.73 0.39
CA ALA A 136 -1.30 -35.09 1.53
C ALA A 136 -1.97 -33.96 2.33
N GLY A 137 -3.31 -33.96 2.25
CA GLY A 137 -4.17 -32.97 2.87
C GLY A 137 -4.22 -33.00 4.40
N GLY A 138 -4.34 -31.80 4.95
CA GLY A 138 -4.76 -31.48 6.31
C GLY A 138 -5.28 -30.04 6.30
N PRO A 139 -6.30 -29.69 7.11
CA PRO A 139 -6.89 -28.36 7.06
C PRO A 139 -5.83 -27.33 7.44
N VAL A 140 -5.68 -26.30 6.60
CA VAL A 140 -4.75 -25.20 6.83
C VAL A 140 -5.20 -24.44 8.07
N GLU A 141 -4.56 -24.70 9.21
CA GLU A 141 -4.71 -23.90 10.41
C GLU A 141 -4.02 -22.56 10.17
N VAL A 142 -4.83 -21.50 10.08
CA VAL A 142 -4.36 -20.13 9.93
C VAL A 142 -3.65 -19.75 11.23
N ALA A 143 -2.32 -19.77 11.23
CA ALA A 143 -1.54 -19.35 12.38
C ALA A 143 -1.86 -17.88 12.71
N GLU A 144 -2.41 -17.63 13.90
CA GLU A 144 -2.63 -16.27 14.42
C GLU A 144 -1.30 -15.52 14.50
N PRO A 145 -1.23 -14.24 14.08
CA PRO A 145 0.00 -13.48 14.20
C PRO A 145 0.26 -13.19 15.69
N ALA A 146 1.41 -13.66 16.18
CA ALA A 146 1.90 -13.39 17.52
C ALA A 146 1.85 -11.88 17.83
N ALA A 147 1.10 -11.53 18.87
CA ALA A 147 0.98 -10.17 19.37
C ALA A 147 2.35 -9.68 19.88
N THR A 148 3.06 -8.92 19.04
CA THR A 148 4.19 -8.11 19.50
C THR A 148 3.66 -6.93 20.32
N SER A 149 3.70 -7.14 21.64
CA SER A 149 3.40 -6.17 22.68
C SER A 149 4.38 -4.99 22.59
N GLY A 150 3.89 -3.84 22.13
CA GLY A 150 4.63 -2.58 22.19
C GLY A 150 4.83 -2.13 23.64
N SER A 151 6.07 -2.16 24.11
CA SER A 151 6.51 -1.42 25.29
C SER A 151 7.37 -0.24 24.87
N ARG A 152 6.80 0.96 24.92
CA ARG A 152 7.53 2.23 24.74
C ARG A 152 8.36 2.49 25.99
N SER A 153 9.66 2.23 25.96
CA SER A 153 10.60 2.79 26.93
C SER A 153 11.11 4.14 26.43
N ARG A 154 10.61 5.24 27.02
CA ARG A 154 11.23 6.56 26.95
C ARG A 154 12.61 6.49 27.61
N ALA A 155 13.68 6.48 26.83
CA ALA A 155 15.04 6.68 27.33
C ALA A 155 15.55 8.05 26.88
N ARG A 156 15.99 8.85 27.85
CA ARG A 156 16.50 10.22 27.72
C ARG A 156 17.69 10.27 26.76
N SER A 157 17.62 11.10 25.72
CA SER A 157 18.77 11.47 24.90
C SER A 157 19.73 12.33 25.72
N LYS A 158 20.91 11.77 26.03
CA LYS A 158 22.03 12.49 26.62
C LYS A 158 22.75 13.25 25.49
N VAL A 159 22.81 14.57 25.64
CA VAL A 159 23.51 15.51 24.74
C VAL A 159 24.99 15.12 24.66
N LEU A 160 25.48 14.84 23.46
CA LEU A 160 26.91 14.79 23.16
C LEU A 160 27.36 16.21 22.76
N ARG A 161 28.12 16.85 23.64
CA ARG A 161 28.98 17.98 23.28
C ARG A 161 30.26 17.40 22.67
N VAL A 162 30.61 17.85 21.47
CA VAL A 162 31.98 17.74 20.96
C VAL A 162 32.61 19.12 21.13
N VAL A 163 33.76 19.13 21.81
CA VAL A 163 34.70 20.24 21.94
C VAL A 163 35.98 19.72 21.30
N ASP A 164 36.31 20.18 20.10
CA ASP A 164 37.38 21.15 19.79
C ASP A 164 37.28 21.53 18.30
#